data_AF-A0A7S1HBA7-F1
#
_entry.id   AF-A0A7S1HBA7-F1
#
_cell.length_a   1.000
_cell.length_b   1.000
_cell.length_c   1.000
_cell.angle_alpha   90.00
_cell.angle_beta   90.00
_cell.angle_gamma   90.00
#
_symmetry.space_group_name_H-M   'P 1'
#
loop_
_entity.id
_entity.type
_entity.pdbx_description
1 polymer ?
#
loop_
_entity_poly.entity_id
_entity_poly.type
_entity_poly.pdbx_seq_one_letter_code
_entity_poly.pdbx_strand_id
1 'polypeptide(L)'
;ASFTGRPQDVVGMHFFSPANVMKLLEVVRGKATAKDVLATVMAVGKKIKKTAVVSGVCDGFIGNRMIEQYSRQAGFLLDEGCSPQQVDKAVEKFGFAMGPFRMGDLAGNDIGWAIRK
;
A
#
# COMPACT_ATOMS: atom_id res chain seq x y z
N ALA A 1 4.35 4.87 19.20
CA ALA A 1 4.85 3.78 20.06
C ALA A 1 5.15 4.23 21.50
N SER A 2 4.73 5.43 21.93
CA SER A 2 4.91 5.90 23.32
C SER A 2 4.16 5.08 24.37
N PHE A 3 3.16 4.30 23.94
CA PHE A 3 2.45 3.34 24.79
C PHE A 3 3.27 2.07 25.09
N THR A 4 4.42 1.87 24.44
CA THR A 4 5.32 0.73 24.67
C THR A 4 6.51 1.17 25.54
N GLY A 5 7.05 0.25 26.35
CA GLY A 5 8.28 0.51 27.11
C GLY A 5 9.59 0.49 26.29
N ARG A 6 9.51 0.13 25.00
CA ARG A 6 10.68 -0.02 24.09
C ARG A 6 10.38 0.56 22.70
N PRO A 7 10.05 1.86 22.58
CA PRO A 7 9.62 2.47 21.32
C PRO A 7 10.68 2.40 20.21
N GLN A 8 11.95 2.26 20.57
CA GLN A 8 13.07 2.09 19.64
C GLN A 8 13.05 0.76 18.88
N ASP A 9 12.42 -0.27 19.47
CA ASP A 9 12.31 -1.62 18.91
C ASP A 9 11.01 -1.83 18.13
N VAL A 10 10.24 -0.76 17.90
CA VAL A 10 8.98 -0.79 17.15
C VAL A 10 9.20 -0.25 15.74
N VAL A 11 8.72 -0.98 14.74
CA VAL A 11 8.83 -0.66 13.31
C VAL A 11 7.61 -1.22 12.56
N GLY A 12 7.16 -0.54 11.52
CA GLY A 12 6.07 -1.03 10.67
C GLY A 12 6.60 -1.91 9.53
N MET A 13 5.94 -3.04 9.27
CA MET A 13 6.21 -3.93 8.14
C MET A 13 4.90 -4.12 7.36
N HIS A 14 4.70 -3.29 6.33
CA HIS A 14 3.49 -3.30 5.53
C HIS A 14 3.65 -4.24 4.32
N PHE A 15 2.99 -5.40 4.43
CA PHE A 15 2.93 -6.42 3.38
C PHE A 15 1.77 -6.16 2.42
N PHE A 16 1.95 -6.59 1.17
CA PHE A 16 0.92 -6.47 0.12
C PHE A 16 0.25 -7.82 -0.12
N SER A 17 -1.07 -7.85 -0.24
CA SER A 17 -1.84 -9.08 -0.45
C SER A 17 -1.78 -9.55 -1.92
N PRO A 18 -1.64 -10.87 -2.20
CA PRO A 18 -1.35 -11.94 -1.25
C PRO A 18 0.10 -11.88 -0.74
N ALA A 19 0.28 -11.87 0.59
CA ALA A 19 1.57 -11.60 1.23
C ALA A 19 2.66 -12.63 0.90
N ASN A 20 2.29 -13.85 0.52
CA ASN A 20 3.22 -14.88 0.08
C ASN A 20 3.72 -14.67 -1.36
N VAL A 21 2.93 -14.01 -2.21
CA VAL A 21 3.22 -13.80 -3.65
C VAL A 21 3.85 -12.44 -3.90
N MET A 22 3.29 -11.37 -3.33
CA MET A 22 3.72 -10.00 -3.60
C MET A 22 5.12 -9.75 -3.08
N LYS A 23 5.97 -9.12 -3.90
CA LYS A 23 7.39 -8.90 -3.57
C LYS A 23 7.62 -7.67 -2.71
N LEU A 24 6.81 -6.62 -2.84
CA LEU A 24 7.03 -5.36 -2.15
C LEU A 24 6.76 -5.51 -0.65
N LEU A 25 7.64 -4.92 0.16
CA LEU A 25 7.47 -4.74 1.60
C LEU A 25 7.83 -3.30 1.95
N GLU A 26 6.87 -2.54 2.45
CA GLU A 26 7.13 -1.20 2.96
C GLU A 26 7.57 -1.27 4.43
N VAL A 27 8.79 -0.82 4.71
CA VAL A 27 9.36 -0.76 6.05
C VAL A 27 9.17 0.66 6.57
N VAL A 28 8.15 0.84 7.42
CA VAL A 28 7.74 2.16 7.91
C VAL A 28 8.55 2.53 9.14
N ARG A 29 9.47 3.47 8.98
CA ARG A 29 10.37 3.92 10.04
C ARG A 29 9.68 4.93 10.95
N GLY A 30 9.40 4.53 12.19
CA GLY A 30 8.91 5.42 13.24
C GLY A 30 9.97 6.41 13.71
N LYS A 31 9.54 7.50 14.36
CA LYS A 31 10.44 8.56 14.87
C LYS A 31 11.51 8.04 15.84
N ALA A 32 11.15 7.09 16.70
CA ALA A 32 12.05 6.51 17.70
C ALA A 32 12.77 5.25 17.22
N THR A 33 12.38 4.67 16.07
CA THR A 33 12.91 3.39 15.58
C THR A 33 14.43 3.45 15.40
N ALA A 34 15.14 2.55 16.09
CA ALA A 34 16.59 2.50 16.06
C ALA A 34 17.11 1.95 14.71
N LYS A 35 18.37 2.29 14.40
CA LYS A 35 19.00 1.94 13.11
C LYS A 35 19.26 0.44 12.97
N ASP A 36 19.62 -0.23 14.05
CA ASP A 36 19.83 -1.68 14.12
C ASP A 36 18.53 -2.45 13.89
N VAL A 37 17.40 -1.97 14.43
CA VAL A 37 16.06 -2.52 14.19
C VAL A 37 15.70 -2.40 12.70
N LEU A 38 15.95 -1.25 12.09
CA LEU A 38 15.74 -1.05 10.66
C LEU A 38 16.60 -2.00 9.82
N ALA A 39 17.90 -2.10 10.13
CA ALA A 39 18.81 -3.02 9.44
C ALA A 39 18.37 -4.48 9.57
N THR A 40 17.90 -4.88 10.76
CA THR A 40 17.38 -6.21 11.04
C THR A 40 16.16 -6.51 10.16
N VAL A 41 15.19 -5.60 10.10
CA VAL A 41 13.99 -5.79 9.28
C VAL A 41 14.31 -5.83 7.79
N MET A 42 15.25 -5.02 7.31
CA MET A 42 15.70 -5.07 5.92
C MET A 42 16.34 -6.44 5.60
N ALA A 43 17.15 -6.98 6.52
CA ALA A 43 17.73 -8.31 6.37
C ALA A 43 16.67 -9.42 6.40
N VAL A 44 15.67 -9.31 7.27
CA VAL A 44 14.51 -10.22 7.30
C VAL A 44 13.77 -10.18 5.97
N GLY A 45 13.42 -8.98 5.48
CA GLY A 45 12.74 -8.80 4.19
C GLY A 45 13.49 -9.49 3.04
N LYS A 46 14.81 -9.32 2.97
CA LYS A 46 15.65 -10.02 1.99
C LYS A 46 15.60 -11.55 2.17
N LYS A 47 15.69 -12.04 3.41
CA LYS A 47 15.65 -13.48 3.73
C LYS A 47 14.33 -14.13 3.30
N ILE A 48 13.21 -13.43 3.46
CA ILE A 48 11.88 -13.89 3.01
C ILE A 48 11.58 -13.52 1.55
N LYS A 49 12.61 -13.19 0.75
CA LYS A 49 12.53 -12.88 -0.68
C LYS A 49 11.60 -11.71 -1.01
N LYS A 50 11.49 -10.74 -0.10
CA LYS A 50 10.81 -9.46 -0.33
C LYS A 50 11.79 -8.39 -0.79
N THR A 51 11.27 -7.44 -1.55
CA THR A 51 11.93 -6.18 -1.89
C THR A 51 11.50 -5.16 -0.85
N ALA A 52 12.31 -5.00 0.19
CA ALA A 52 12.06 -4.08 1.28
C ALA A 52 12.44 -2.65 0.90
N VAL A 53 11.52 -1.70 1.08
CA VAL A 53 11.73 -0.27 0.80
C VAL A 53 11.38 0.52 2.06
N VAL A 54 12.26 1.44 2.45
CA VAL A 54 12.04 2.26 3.66
C VAL A 54 11.07 3.40 3.34
N SER A 55 10.00 3.50 4.13
CA SER A 55 9.02 4.58 4.08
C SER A 55 9.07 5.44 5.34
N GLY A 56 8.76 6.72 5.19
CA GLY A 56 8.38 7.57 6.31
C GLY A 56 6.98 7.23 6.84
N VAL A 57 6.62 7.82 7.99
CA VAL A 57 5.27 7.74 8.55
C VAL A 57 4.41 8.85 7.95
N CYS A 58 3.47 8.49 7.09
CA CYS A 58 2.38 9.34 6.64
C CYS A 58 1.16 8.47 6.35
N ASP A 59 0.00 9.10 6.18
CA ASP A 59 -1.22 8.39 5.80
C ASP A 59 -1.02 7.68 4.45
N GLY A 60 -1.33 6.39 4.41
CA GLY A 60 -1.13 5.53 3.24
C GLY A 60 0.33 5.22 2.84
N PHE A 61 1.33 5.62 3.63
CA PHE A 61 2.77 5.41 3.35
C PHE A 61 3.15 5.87 1.92
N ILE A 62 3.76 5.01 1.10
CA ILE A 62 4.09 5.32 -0.30
C ILE A 62 2.95 4.80 -1.19
N GLY A 63 2.72 3.50 -1.21
CA GLY A 63 1.84 2.83 -2.18
C GLY A 63 0.38 3.24 -2.05
N ASN A 64 -0.23 3.09 -0.87
CA ASN A 64 -1.65 3.37 -0.68
C ASN A 64 -1.96 4.86 -0.87
N ARG A 65 -1.04 5.74 -0.46
CA ARG A 65 -1.14 7.19 -0.70
C ARG A 65 -1.18 7.53 -2.19
N MET A 66 -0.36 6.87 -3.00
CA MET A 66 -0.37 7.07 -4.46
C MET A 66 -1.65 6.49 -5.09
N ILE A 67 -2.07 5.31 -4.63
CA ILE A 67 -3.27 4.63 -5.14
C ILE A 67 -4.55 5.43 -4.84
N GLU A 68 -4.65 6.10 -3.70
CA GLU A 68 -5.81 6.90 -3.34
C GLU A 68 -6.12 7.96 -4.41
N GLN A 69 -5.11 8.73 -4.84
CA GLN A 69 -5.30 9.77 -5.84
C GLN A 69 -5.62 9.19 -7.22
N TYR A 70 -5.01 8.05 -7.57
CA TYR A 70 -5.31 7.31 -8.78
C TYR A 70 -6.78 6.84 -8.83
N SER A 71 -7.26 6.21 -7.75
CA SER A 71 -8.65 5.75 -7.63
C SER A 71 -9.64 6.92 -7.59
N ARG A 72 -9.26 8.05 -6.99
CA ARG A 72 -10.10 9.26 -6.97
C ARG A 72 -10.35 9.80 -8.38
N GLN A 73 -9.32 9.87 -9.21
CA GLN A 73 -9.48 10.31 -10.61
C GLN A 73 -10.31 9.30 -11.41
N ALA A 74 -10.13 8.00 -11.18
CA ALA A 74 -10.99 6.98 -11.78
C ALA A 74 -12.47 7.20 -11.40
N GLY A 75 -12.76 7.55 -10.15
CA GLY A 75 -14.10 7.92 -9.69
C GLY A 75 -14.69 9.11 -10.44
N PHE A 76 -13.93 10.21 -10.60
CA PHE A 76 -14.39 11.38 -11.35
C PHE A 76 -14.71 11.07 -12.81
N LEU A 77 -13.97 10.16 -13.45
CA LEU A 77 -14.31 9.72 -14.80
C LEU A 77 -15.68 9.04 -14.88
N LEU A 78 -16.12 8.34 -13.82
CA LEU A 78 -17.48 7.80 -13.76
C LEU A 78 -18.52 8.91 -13.64
N ASP A 79 -18.25 9.91 -12.79
CA ASP A 79 -19.13 11.07 -12.62
C ASP A 79 -19.30 11.85 -13.94
N GLU A 80 -18.26 11.87 -14.79
CA GLU A 80 -18.26 12.48 -16.12
C GLU A 80 -18.85 11.57 -17.22
N GLY A 81 -19.31 10.37 -16.88
CA GLY A 81 -20.08 9.49 -17.77
C GLY A 81 -19.32 8.30 -18.36
N CYS A 82 -18.09 8.03 -17.93
CA CYS A 82 -17.41 6.78 -18.29
C CYS A 82 -18.02 5.60 -17.54
N SER A 83 -18.00 4.41 -18.14
CA SER A 83 -18.26 3.17 -17.41
C SER A 83 -16.98 2.65 -16.74
N PRO A 84 -17.08 1.86 -15.64
CA PRO A 84 -15.93 1.23 -15.00
C PRO A 84 -15.08 0.41 -15.99
N GLN A 85 -15.73 -0.28 -16.92
CA GLN A 85 -15.06 -1.12 -17.91
C GLN A 85 -14.27 -0.29 -18.93
N GLN A 86 -14.70 0.93 -19.26
CA GLN A 86 -13.94 1.82 -20.15
C GLN A 86 -12.64 2.27 -19.48
N VAL A 87 -12.72 2.68 -18.21
CA VAL A 87 -11.55 3.12 -17.44
C VAL A 87 -10.58 1.95 -17.23
N ASP A 88 -11.07 0.80 -16.77
CA ASP A 88 -10.23 -0.37 -16.53
C ASP A 88 -9.50 -0.81 -17.82
N LYS A 89 -10.22 -0.89 -18.95
CA LYS A 89 -9.61 -1.25 -20.24
C LYS A 89 -8.55 -0.25 -20.69
N ALA A 90 -8.75 1.04 -20.44
CA ALA A 90 -7.77 2.06 -20.80
C ALA A 90 -6.47 1.90 -20.00
N VAL A 91 -6.57 1.68 -18.69
CA VAL A 91 -5.39 1.49 -17.81
C VAL A 91 -4.72 0.14 -18.08
N GLU A 92 -5.48 -0.92 -18.33
CA GLU A 92 -4.93 -2.23 -18.72
C GLU A 92 -4.20 -2.14 -20.06
N LYS A 93 -4.75 -1.42 -21.05
CA LYS A 93 -4.08 -1.15 -22.34
C LYS A 93 -2.79 -0.34 -22.17
N PHE A 94 -2.73 0.55 -21.17
CA PHE A 94 -1.52 1.30 -20.83
C PHE A 94 -0.42 0.40 -20.24
N GLY A 95 -0.79 -0.75 -19.66
CA GLY A 95 0.17 -1.76 -19.20
C GLY A 95 -0.01 -2.20 -17.73
N PHE A 96 -1.07 -1.74 -17.05
CA PHE A 96 -1.39 -2.24 -15.72
C PHE A 96 -1.97 -3.65 -15.81
N ALA A 97 -1.66 -4.49 -14.83
CA ALA A 97 -2.19 -5.87 -14.79
C ALA A 97 -3.70 -5.92 -14.50
N MET A 98 -4.24 -4.88 -13.88
CA MET A 98 -5.65 -4.78 -13.50
C MET A 98 -6.05 -3.31 -13.40
N GLY A 99 -7.24 -2.98 -13.90
CA GLY A 99 -7.82 -1.65 -13.75
C GLY A 99 -8.24 -1.30 -12.32
N PRO A 100 -8.49 -0.01 -12.03
CA PRO A 100 -8.79 0.48 -10.69
C PRO A 100 -10.08 -0.13 -10.10
N PHE A 101 -11.11 -0.37 -10.91
CA PHE A 101 -12.40 -0.85 -10.40
C PHE A 101 -12.36 -2.35 -10.11
N ARG A 102 -11.81 -3.15 -11.03
CA ARG A 102 -11.54 -4.57 -10.76
C ARG A 102 -10.64 -4.79 -9.54
N MET A 103 -9.64 -3.91 -9.35
CA MET A 103 -8.80 -3.95 -8.15
C MET A 103 -9.61 -3.65 -6.87
N GLY A 104 -10.48 -2.63 -6.91
CA GLY A 104 -11.38 -2.30 -5.80
C GLY A 104 -12.31 -3.46 -5.43
N ASP A 105 -12.91 -4.12 -6.42
CA ASP A 105 -13.78 -5.28 -6.21
C ASP A 105 -13.04 -6.46 -5.57
N LEU A 106 -11.80 -6.73 -5.99
CA LEU A 106 -10.98 -7.79 -5.40
C LEU A 106 -10.57 -7.47 -3.95
N ALA A 107 -10.31 -6.20 -3.65
CA ALA A 107 -9.92 -5.76 -2.31
C ALA A 107 -11.10 -5.74 -1.33
N GLY A 108 -12.32 -5.56 -1.83
CA GLY A 108 -13.53 -5.34 -1.02
C GLY A 108 -13.83 -3.85 -0.86
N ASN A 109 -14.93 -3.39 -1.45
CA ASN A 109 -15.35 -2.00 -1.39
C ASN A 109 -15.74 -1.54 0.03
N ASP A 110 -16.13 -2.50 0.89
CA ASP A 110 -16.42 -2.33 2.31
C ASP A 110 -15.18 -1.94 3.11
N ILE A 111 -14.00 -2.48 2.77
CA ILE A 111 -12.74 -2.14 3.43
C ILE A 111 -12.41 -0.66 3.23
N GLY A 112 -12.49 -0.19 1.98
CA GLY A 112 -12.28 1.22 1.67
C GLY A 112 -13.32 2.13 2.32
N TRP A 113 -14.57 1.70 2.39
CA TRP A 113 -15.64 2.44 3.07
C TRP A 113 -15.40 2.57 4.57
N ALA A 114 -14.97 1.50 5.25
CA ALA A 114 -14.72 1.50 6.68
C ALA A 114 -13.62 2.49 7.10
N ILE A 115 -12.61 2.72 6.24
CA ILE A 115 -11.53 3.69 6.49
C ILE A 115 -12.05 5.14 6.40
N ARG A 116 -13.04 5.41 5.54
CA ARG A 116 -13.58 6.77 5.32
C ARG A 116 -14.65 7.20 6.32
N LYS A 117 -15.16 6.27 7.13
CA LYS A 117 -16.25 6.53 8.07
C LYS A 117 -15.77 7.22 9.34
#